data_AF-A0A2V7J3V1-F1
#
_entry.id   AF-A0A2V7J3V1-F1
#
_cell.length_a   1.000
_cell.length_b   1.000
_cell.length_c   1.000
_cell.angle_alpha   90.00
_cell.angle_beta   90.00
_cell.angle_gamma   90.00
#
_symmetry.space_group_name_H-M   'P 1'
#
loop_
_entity.id
_entity.type
_entity.pdbx_description
1 polymer ?
#
loop_
_entity_poly.entity_id
_entity_poly.type
_entity_poly.pdbx_seq_one_letter_code
_entity_poly.pdbx_strand_id
1 'polypeptide(L)'
;MKLLMPLRVPELAPSLGRIIVPRRLFDPWVPLDDIREELATRVLELGGDGRAAAAREAEGGGQDRARILDVTGRRAWAAAWENAVRRAGARVADALAAEITRTARQVRLPRRRLRRHLLSNAEKRAIVARLGTGGGTFVAALDALETAAGRVTDASVLEKDAHAEWQEALRTVARRLEAAWLALEAEVEEEHTRWTPEIDAVAAWRPPLWPIFVVWTPLSILLIWLGLILGGYLPAPPWLAAQLGF
;
A
#
# COMPACT_ATOMS: atom_id res chain seq x y z
N MET A 1 2.79 42.13 32.41
CA MET A 1 2.62 41.95 30.94
C MET A 1 3.71 40.98 30.48
N LYS A 2 3.35 39.75 30.09
CA LYS A 2 4.32 38.71 29.71
C LYS A 2 4.73 38.99 28.25
N LEU A 3 5.98 39.41 28.03
CA LEU A 3 6.54 39.53 26.68
C LEU A 3 6.77 38.12 26.15
N LEU A 4 6.00 37.73 25.14
CA LEU A 4 6.17 36.46 24.44
C LEU A 4 7.29 36.60 23.42
N MET A 5 8.12 35.59 23.30
CA MET A 5 9.13 35.52 22.26
C MET A 5 8.47 34.98 20.97
N PRO A 6 8.74 35.57 19.79
CA PRO A 6 8.21 35.05 18.53
C PRO A 6 8.70 33.62 18.29
N LEU A 7 7.81 32.75 17.82
CA LEU A 7 8.19 31.38 17.47
C LEU A 7 9.08 31.41 16.22
N ARG A 8 10.01 30.46 16.14
CA ARG A 8 10.83 30.24 14.94
C ARG A 8 10.70 28.80 14.51
N VAL A 9 10.05 28.57 13.39
CA VAL A 9 9.94 27.24 12.79
C VAL A 9 11.27 26.90 12.07
N PRO A 10 11.92 25.76 12.37
CA PRO A 10 13.16 25.36 11.73
C PRO A 10 12.95 24.94 10.28
N GLU A 11 13.99 25.05 9.45
CA GLU A 11 13.99 24.44 8.11
C GLU A 11 13.96 22.92 8.24
N LEU A 12 12.96 22.29 7.61
CA LEU A 12 12.70 20.85 7.74
C LEU A 12 13.41 20.00 6.67
N ALA A 13 13.73 20.59 5.50
CA ALA A 13 14.35 19.87 4.38
C ALA A 13 15.63 19.09 4.78
N PRO A 14 16.55 19.63 5.61
CA PRO A 14 17.72 18.87 6.05
C PRO A 14 17.39 17.65 6.92
N SER A 15 16.21 17.62 7.55
CA SER A 15 15.78 16.56 8.48
C SER A 15 14.92 15.47 7.81
N LEU A 16 14.60 15.63 6.53
CA LEU A 16 13.70 14.74 5.78
C LEU A 16 14.47 13.68 4.96
N GLY A 17 15.79 13.87 4.75
CA GLY A 17 16.69 12.83 4.24
C GLY A 17 16.20 12.12 2.98
N ARG A 18 16.04 10.79 3.07
CA ARG A 18 15.68 9.90 1.95
C ARG A 18 14.23 10.05 1.47
N ILE A 19 13.36 10.72 2.24
CA ILE A 19 11.99 10.98 1.79
C ILE A 19 11.97 12.02 0.66
N ILE A 20 12.96 12.91 0.57
CA ILE A 20 13.09 13.89 -0.52
C ILE A 20 13.91 13.29 -1.66
N VAL A 21 15.06 12.70 -1.33
CA VAL A 21 15.98 12.10 -2.31
C VAL A 21 16.00 10.58 -2.11
N PRO A 22 15.21 9.82 -2.86
CA PRO A 22 15.18 8.37 -2.73
C PRO A 22 16.54 7.81 -3.16
N ARG A 23 17.09 6.90 -2.35
CA ARG A 23 18.30 6.15 -2.69
C ARG A 23 17.93 4.68 -2.73
N ARG A 24 17.46 4.20 -3.86
CA ARG A 24 17.14 2.79 -4.08
C ARG A 24 18.20 2.15 -4.97
N LEU A 25 18.55 0.91 -4.66
CA LEU A 25 19.46 0.09 -5.45
C LEU A 25 18.71 -0.79 -6.48
N PHE A 26 17.43 -1.04 -6.23
CA PHE A 26 16.57 -1.90 -7.03
C PHE A 26 15.22 -1.22 -7.26
N ASP A 27 14.56 -1.58 -8.35
CA ASP A 27 13.19 -1.15 -8.62
C ASP A 27 12.23 -1.82 -7.62
N PRO A 28 11.31 -1.05 -7.00
CA PRO A 28 10.35 -1.60 -6.06
C PRO A 28 9.29 -2.45 -6.78
N TRP A 29 8.70 -3.42 -6.08
CA TRP A 29 7.57 -4.17 -6.63
C TRP A 29 6.38 -3.26 -6.97
N VAL A 30 6.09 -2.30 -6.08
CA VAL A 30 5.05 -1.27 -6.29
C VAL A 30 5.68 0.12 -6.26
N PRO A 31 5.58 0.92 -7.33
CA PRO A 31 6.08 2.29 -7.32
C PRO A 31 5.21 3.19 -6.42
N LEU A 32 5.84 3.76 -5.39
CA LEU A 32 5.22 4.66 -4.42
C LEU A 32 5.82 6.08 -4.46
N ASP A 33 6.63 6.40 -5.47
CA ASP A 33 7.40 7.65 -5.51
C ASP A 33 6.53 8.90 -5.63
N ASP A 34 5.41 8.82 -6.35
CA ASP A 34 4.42 9.90 -6.40
C ASP A 34 3.80 10.17 -5.01
N ILE A 35 3.51 9.13 -4.24
CA ILE A 35 2.97 9.26 -2.88
C ILE A 35 4.03 9.81 -1.93
N ARG A 36 5.28 9.35 -2.06
CA ARG A 36 6.43 9.86 -1.31
C ARG A 36 6.62 11.35 -1.57
N GLU A 37 6.61 11.76 -2.83
CA GLU A 37 6.80 13.14 -3.27
C GLU A 37 5.67 14.03 -2.79
N GLU A 38 4.42 13.58 -2.87
CA GLU A 38 3.27 14.30 -2.36
C GLU A 38 3.34 14.47 -0.83
N LEU A 39 3.75 13.43 -0.09
CA LEU A 39 3.95 13.50 1.35
C LEU A 39 5.07 14.47 1.73
N ALA A 40 6.23 14.37 1.06
CA ALA A 40 7.36 15.26 1.29
C ALA A 40 7.00 16.73 0.98
N THR A 41 6.32 16.96 -0.15
CA THR A 41 5.80 18.27 -0.54
C THR A 41 4.86 18.81 0.52
N ARG A 42 3.89 18.00 0.97
CA ARG A 42 2.92 18.44 1.96
C ARG A 42 3.56 18.84 3.28
N VAL A 43 4.57 18.10 3.75
CA VAL A 43 5.27 18.42 4.99
C VAL A 43 6.14 19.68 4.84
N LEU A 44 6.76 19.88 3.68
CA LEU A 44 7.48 21.12 3.37
C LEU A 44 6.55 22.33 3.30
N GLU A 45 5.35 22.19 2.72
CA GLU A 45 4.31 23.22 2.73
C GLU A 45 3.89 23.58 4.16
N LEU A 46 3.60 22.58 5.02
CA LEU A 46 3.24 22.82 6.42
C LEU A 46 4.36 23.57 7.18
N GLY A 47 5.62 23.21 6.94
CA GLY A 47 6.78 23.92 7.48
C GLY A 47 6.95 25.34 6.93
N GLY A 48 6.65 25.55 5.64
CA GLY A 48 6.66 26.85 4.98
C GLY A 48 5.56 27.77 5.52
N ASP A 49 4.34 27.28 5.63
CA ASP A 49 3.20 27.98 6.22
C ASP A 49 3.48 28.38 7.67
N GLY A 50 4.08 27.48 8.44
CA GLY A 50 4.52 27.75 9.81
C GLY A 50 5.56 28.87 9.87
N ARG A 51 6.56 28.87 8.97
CA ARG A 51 7.56 29.96 8.88
C ARG A 51 6.96 31.28 8.45
N ALA A 52 6.05 31.28 7.48
CA ALA A 52 5.36 32.49 7.02
C ALA A 52 4.44 33.07 8.10
N ALA A 53 3.81 32.23 8.92
CA ALA A 53 3.06 32.68 10.10
C ALA A 53 3.98 33.21 11.21
N ALA A 54 5.14 32.56 11.44
CA ALA A 54 6.15 33.03 12.38
C ALA A 54 6.75 34.40 12.02
N ALA A 55 6.98 34.66 10.72
CA ALA A 55 7.45 35.96 10.25
C ALA A 55 6.43 37.07 10.55
N ARG A 56 5.14 36.83 10.31
CA ARG A 56 4.05 37.77 10.59
C ARG A 56 3.82 37.98 12.10
N GLU A 57 3.99 36.93 12.91
CA GLU A 57 3.98 37.04 14.38
C GLU A 57 5.06 38.02 14.86
N ALA A 58 6.27 37.93 14.31
CA ALA A 58 7.40 38.80 14.68
C ALA A 58 7.20 40.27 14.28
N GLU A 59 6.39 40.56 13.25
CA GLU A 59 6.11 41.91 12.75
C GLU A 59 5.01 42.65 13.54
N GLY A 60 4.36 42.01 14.52
CA GLY A 60 3.40 42.66 15.43
C GLY A 60 2.03 41.98 15.56
N GLY A 61 1.83 40.82 14.90
CA GLY A 61 0.59 40.05 14.96
C GLY A 61 0.63 38.95 16.01
N GLY A 62 0.44 39.27 17.30
CA GLY A 62 0.40 38.27 18.40
C GLY A 62 -0.72 37.19 18.28
N GLN A 63 -1.58 37.28 17.26
CA GLN A 63 -2.65 36.33 16.96
C GLN A 63 -2.21 35.14 16.08
N ASP A 64 -1.02 35.19 15.45
CA ASP A 64 -0.57 34.13 14.53
C ASP A 64 0.09 32.92 15.24
N ARG A 65 0.36 33.01 16.55
CA ARG A 65 1.00 31.92 17.32
C ARG A 65 0.20 30.60 17.30
N ALA A 66 -1.11 30.70 17.53
CA ALA A 66 -1.99 29.53 17.50
C ALA A 66 -1.99 28.87 16.11
N ARG A 67 -1.92 29.68 15.04
CA ARG A 67 -1.83 29.20 13.66
C ARG A 67 -0.51 28.47 13.40
N ILE A 68 0.62 28.96 13.91
CA ILE A 68 1.92 28.28 13.80
C ILE A 68 1.84 26.89 14.42
N LEU A 69 1.30 26.79 15.64
CA LEU A 69 1.18 25.53 16.37
C LEU A 69 0.17 24.57 15.73
N ASP A 70 -0.87 25.08 15.07
CA ASP A 70 -1.85 24.25 14.34
C ASP A 70 -1.25 23.64 13.07
N VAL A 71 -0.61 24.46 12.21
CA VAL A 71 -0.03 23.97 10.94
C VAL A 71 1.22 23.12 11.14
N THR A 72 1.99 23.38 12.20
CA THR A 72 3.16 22.56 12.56
C THR A 72 2.83 21.45 13.56
N GLY A 73 1.56 21.32 13.95
CA GLY A 73 1.13 20.45 15.03
C GLY A 73 0.87 19.00 14.61
N ARG A 74 0.63 18.16 15.63
CA ARG A 74 0.32 16.73 15.51
C ARG A 74 -0.72 16.43 14.44
N ARG A 75 -1.84 17.15 14.44
CA ARG A 75 -2.99 16.86 13.56
C ARG A 75 -2.65 17.02 12.08
N ALA A 76 -1.97 18.10 11.71
CA ALA A 76 -1.62 18.37 10.33
C ALA A 76 -0.66 17.31 9.76
N TRP A 77 0.35 16.93 10.54
CA TRP A 77 1.33 15.91 10.16
C TRP A 77 0.75 14.50 10.16
N ALA A 78 -0.06 14.15 11.15
CA ALA A 78 -0.76 12.87 11.20
C ALA A 78 -1.69 12.70 10.00
N ALA A 79 -2.45 13.74 9.63
CA ALA A 79 -3.35 13.68 8.48
C ALA A 79 -2.58 13.44 7.17
N ALA A 80 -1.43 14.09 6.98
CA ALA A 80 -0.57 13.87 5.82
C ALA A 80 -0.04 12.42 5.76
N TRP A 81 0.46 11.91 6.90
CA TRP A 81 0.94 10.53 7.02
C TRP A 81 -0.17 9.50 6.75
N GLU A 82 -1.32 9.62 7.41
CA GLU A 82 -2.42 8.67 7.23
C GLU A 82 -2.95 8.66 5.79
N ASN A 83 -2.98 9.82 5.13
CA ASN A 83 -3.36 9.90 3.72
C ASN A 83 -2.37 9.13 2.84
N ALA A 84 -1.07 9.29 3.08
CA ALA A 84 -0.03 8.55 2.38
C ALA A 84 -0.15 7.03 2.60
N VAL A 85 -0.34 6.58 3.85
CA VAL A 85 -0.54 5.15 4.19
C VAL A 85 -1.77 4.58 3.49
N ARG A 86 -2.90 5.30 3.50
CA ARG A 86 -4.13 4.85 2.83
C ARG A 86 -3.94 4.70 1.32
N ARG A 87 -3.27 5.67 0.68
CA ARG A 87 -2.98 5.63 -0.77
C ARG A 87 -2.01 4.51 -1.12
N ALA A 88 -0.96 4.33 -0.31
CA ALA A 88 0.01 3.26 -0.50
C ALA A 88 -0.66 1.89 -0.38
N GLY A 89 -1.46 1.67 0.67
CA GLY A 89 -2.18 0.41 0.86
C GLY A 89 -3.22 0.12 -0.21
N ALA A 90 -3.92 1.14 -0.72
CA ALA A 90 -4.80 0.97 -1.87
C ALA A 90 -4.01 0.51 -3.11
N ARG A 91 -2.87 1.14 -3.38
CA ARG A 91 -2.04 0.79 -4.54
C ARG A 91 -1.43 -0.62 -4.43
N VAL A 92 -0.96 -1.01 -3.24
CA VAL A 92 -0.46 -2.37 -2.99
C VAL A 92 -1.58 -3.39 -3.21
N ALA A 93 -2.79 -3.13 -2.68
CA ALA A 93 -3.92 -4.02 -2.89
C ALA A 93 -4.31 -4.15 -4.38
N ASP A 94 -4.24 -3.05 -5.14
CA ASP A 94 -4.53 -3.06 -6.58
C ASP A 94 -3.44 -3.79 -7.38
N ALA A 95 -2.16 -3.60 -7.03
CA ALA A 95 -1.04 -4.32 -7.65
C ALA A 95 -1.17 -5.84 -7.43
N LEU A 96 -1.45 -6.25 -6.20
CA LEU A 96 -1.67 -7.65 -5.86
C LEU A 96 -2.89 -8.25 -6.57
N ALA A 97 -4.01 -7.53 -6.60
CA ALA A 97 -5.20 -7.98 -7.34
C ALA A 97 -4.93 -8.12 -8.84
N ALA A 98 -4.14 -7.22 -9.41
CA ALA A 98 -3.71 -7.27 -10.81
C ALA A 98 -2.80 -8.47 -11.07
N GLU A 99 -1.89 -8.78 -10.16
CA GLU A 99 -1.01 -9.94 -10.23
C GLU A 99 -1.78 -11.25 -10.17
N ILE A 100 -2.65 -11.44 -9.16
CA ILE A 100 -3.53 -12.62 -9.06
C ILE A 100 -4.36 -12.79 -10.33
N THR A 101 -4.91 -11.69 -10.86
CA THR A 101 -5.70 -11.71 -12.11
C THR A 101 -4.84 -12.08 -13.32
N ARG A 102 -3.60 -11.58 -13.40
CA ARG A 102 -2.66 -11.90 -14.48
C ARG A 102 -2.29 -13.39 -14.45
N THR A 103 -1.91 -13.91 -13.29
CA THR A 103 -1.58 -15.33 -13.09
C THR A 103 -2.77 -16.22 -13.41
N ALA A 104 -3.97 -15.87 -12.94
CA ALA A 104 -5.20 -16.58 -13.25
C ALA A 104 -5.51 -16.63 -14.76
N ARG A 105 -5.23 -15.55 -15.51
CA ARG A 105 -5.40 -15.54 -16.97
C ARG A 105 -4.38 -16.46 -17.67
N GLN A 106 -3.13 -16.47 -17.22
CA GLN A 106 -2.08 -17.33 -17.79
C GLN A 106 -2.45 -18.82 -17.68
N VAL A 107 -2.99 -19.23 -16.53
CA VAL A 107 -3.43 -20.62 -16.32
C VAL A 107 -4.86 -20.89 -16.83
N ARG A 108 -5.55 -19.90 -17.41
CA ARG A 108 -6.94 -19.98 -17.87
C ARG A 108 -7.95 -20.38 -16.77
N LEU A 109 -7.75 -19.87 -15.56
CA LEU A 109 -8.63 -20.13 -14.42
C LEU A 109 -10.06 -19.61 -14.68
N PRO A 110 -11.11 -20.42 -14.42
CA PRO A 110 -12.49 -19.96 -14.55
C PRO A 110 -12.83 -18.80 -13.63
N ARG A 111 -13.60 -17.82 -14.12
CA ARG A 111 -14.00 -16.59 -13.39
C ARG A 111 -14.63 -16.86 -12.02
N ARG A 112 -15.44 -17.92 -11.90
CA ARG A 112 -16.08 -18.29 -10.61
C ARG A 112 -15.07 -18.70 -9.55
N ARG A 113 -13.95 -19.33 -9.94
CA ARG A 113 -12.86 -19.70 -9.02
C ARG A 113 -11.98 -18.50 -8.72
N LEU A 114 -11.65 -17.69 -9.72
CA LEU A 114 -10.90 -16.44 -9.53
C LEU A 114 -11.52 -15.56 -8.44
N ARG A 115 -12.85 -15.41 -8.41
CA ARG A 115 -13.55 -14.61 -7.39
C ARG A 115 -13.25 -15.02 -5.94
N ARG A 116 -12.81 -16.25 -5.69
CA ARG A 116 -12.45 -16.73 -4.34
C ARG A 116 -11.05 -16.32 -3.91
N HIS A 117 -10.18 -15.95 -4.86
CA HIS A 117 -8.81 -15.51 -4.62
C HIS A 117 -8.64 -13.99 -4.73
N LEU A 118 -9.72 -13.26 -5.03
CA LEU A 118 -9.66 -11.79 -5.04
C LEU A 118 -9.70 -11.27 -3.61
N LEU A 119 -8.92 -10.23 -3.34
CA LEU A 119 -8.86 -9.60 -2.03
C LEU A 119 -10.23 -9.11 -1.57
N SER A 120 -10.62 -9.57 -0.39
CA SER A 120 -11.73 -9.07 0.39
C SER A 120 -11.45 -7.66 0.94
N ASN A 121 -12.51 -6.94 1.29
CA ASN A 121 -12.38 -5.65 1.97
C ASN A 121 -11.72 -5.76 3.35
N ALA A 122 -11.71 -6.94 3.97
CA ALA A 122 -11.02 -7.16 5.24
C ALA A 122 -9.50 -7.25 5.00
N GLU A 123 -9.06 -7.97 3.97
CA GLU A 123 -7.64 -8.08 3.60
C GLU A 123 -7.07 -6.75 3.14
N LYS A 124 -7.81 -5.98 2.33
CA LYS A 124 -7.40 -4.61 1.94
C LYS A 124 -7.16 -3.72 3.16
N ARG A 125 -8.04 -3.79 4.16
CA ARG A 125 -7.88 -3.05 5.42
C ARG A 125 -6.71 -3.56 6.25
N ALA A 126 -6.47 -4.87 6.25
CA ALA A 126 -5.33 -5.47 6.93
C ALA A 126 -3.99 -5.04 6.32
N ILE A 127 -3.91 -4.95 4.98
CA ILE A 127 -2.73 -4.39 4.28
C ILE A 127 -2.47 -2.96 4.75
N VAL A 128 -3.47 -2.09 4.71
CA VAL A 128 -3.33 -0.68 5.17
C VAL A 128 -2.86 -0.62 6.62
N ALA A 129 -3.43 -1.45 7.51
CA ALA A 129 -3.04 -1.48 8.92
C ALA A 129 -1.58 -1.93 9.13
N ARG A 130 -1.13 -2.95 8.40
CA ARG A 130 0.26 -3.42 8.47
C ARG A 130 1.24 -2.38 7.96
N LEU A 131 0.97 -1.79 6.79
CA LEU A 131 1.79 -0.70 6.24
C LEU A 131 1.89 0.50 7.20
N GLY A 132 0.82 0.79 7.96
CA GLY A 132 0.81 1.83 8.98
C GLY A 132 1.58 1.50 10.26
N THR A 133 1.88 0.22 10.51
CA THR A 133 2.51 -0.25 11.77
C THR A 133 3.93 0.32 11.94
N GLY A 134 4.67 0.52 10.83
CA GLY A 134 5.97 1.18 10.82
C GLY A 134 5.96 2.65 11.30
N GLY A 135 4.78 3.28 11.36
CA GLY A 135 4.59 4.66 11.80
C GLY A 135 4.57 4.87 13.32
N GLY A 136 4.64 3.82 14.14
CA GLY A 136 4.48 3.94 15.60
C GLY A 136 5.45 4.92 16.27
N THR A 137 6.74 4.90 15.88
CA THR A 137 7.74 5.84 16.43
C THR A 137 7.56 7.27 15.95
N PHE A 138 6.93 7.46 14.79
CA PHE A 138 6.56 8.77 14.28
C PHE A 138 5.35 9.34 15.04
N VAL A 139 4.32 8.52 15.31
CA VAL A 139 3.17 8.93 16.13
C VAL A 139 3.62 9.34 17.53
N ALA A 140 4.51 8.57 18.17
CA ALA A 140 5.08 8.92 19.46
C ALA A 140 5.86 10.25 19.42
N ALA A 141 6.57 10.55 18.33
CA ALA A 141 7.24 11.83 18.15
C ALA A 141 6.24 12.99 17.96
N LEU A 142 5.10 12.75 17.32
CA LEU A 142 4.01 13.73 17.23
C LEU A 142 3.36 14.00 18.60
N ASP A 143 3.19 12.98 19.46
CA ASP A 143 2.72 13.16 20.84
C ASP A 143 3.70 14.02 21.66
N ALA A 144 5.00 13.77 21.52
CA ALA A 144 6.04 14.58 22.17
C ALA A 144 6.03 16.03 21.66
N LEU A 145 5.83 16.23 20.36
CA LEU A 145 5.68 17.56 19.76
C LEU A 145 4.45 18.30 20.29
N GLU A 146 3.30 17.64 20.40
CA GLU A 146 2.07 18.24 20.96
C GLU A 146 2.28 18.66 22.42
N THR A 147 2.99 17.83 23.20
CA THR A 147 3.37 18.16 24.57
C THR A 147 4.28 19.40 24.63
N ALA A 148 5.30 19.47 23.77
CA ALA A 148 6.19 20.63 23.69
C ALA A 148 5.47 21.90 23.21
N ALA A 149 4.53 21.77 22.27
CA ALA A 149 3.69 22.86 21.79
C ALA A 149 2.81 23.45 22.91
N GLY A 150 2.25 22.60 23.77
CA GLY A 150 1.51 23.04 24.96
C GLY A 150 2.37 23.92 25.88
N ARG A 151 3.63 23.57 26.11
CA ARG A 151 4.57 24.35 26.94
C ARG A 151 4.97 25.67 26.29
N VAL A 152 5.15 25.67 24.96
CA VAL A 152 5.57 26.89 24.24
C VAL A 152 4.43 27.88 24.01
N THR A 153 3.17 27.45 24.15
CA THR A 153 1.99 28.30 23.88
C THR A 153 2.04 29.60 24.67
N ASP A 154 2.30 29.52 25.98
CA ASP A 154 2.37 30.69 26.88
C ASP A 154 3.80 31.05 27.31
N ALA A 155 4.82 30.48 26.66
CA ALA A 155 6.22 30.68 27.04
C ALA A 155 6.70 32.13 26.80
N SER A 156 7.31 32.72 27.84
CA SER A 156 7.94 34.05 27.78
C SER A 156 9.36 33.99 27.21
N VAL A 157 9.91 35.18 26.94
CA VAL A 157 11.34 35.39 26.59
C VAL A 157 12.33 34.76 27.58
N LEU A 158 11.93 34.52 28.84
CA LEU A 158 12.78 33.87 29.86
C LEU A 158 12.78 32.34 29.73
N GLU A 159 11.78 31.75 29.08
CA GLU A 159 11.58 30.30 28.93
C GLU A 159 12.17 29.80 27.60
N LYS A 160 13.41 30.20 27.30
CA LYS A 160 14.09 29.87 26.03
C LYS A 160 14.24 28.36 25.78
N ASP A 161 14.36 27.58 26.85
CA ASP A 161 14.47 26.13 26.76
C ASP A 161 13.20 25.48 26.19
N ALA A 162 12.01 26.02 26.50
CA ALA A 162 10.74 25.53 25.94
C ALA A 162 10.67 25.75 24.42
N HIS A 163 11.20 26.89 23.94
CA HIS A 163 11.30 27.16 22.50
C HIS A 163 12.29 26.21 21.80
N ALA A 164 13.45 25.97 22.40
CA ALA A 164 14.45 25.05 21.86
C ALA A 164 13.94 23.60 21.83
N GLU A 165 13.25 23.17 22.89
CA GLU A 165 12.64 21.84 22.98
C GLU A 165 11.57 21.63 21.90
N TRP A 166 10.69 22.60 21.67
CA TRP A 166 9.70 22.52 20.61
C TRP A 166 10.33 22.46 19.20
N GLN A 167 11.36 23.25 18.93
CA GLN A 167 12.09 23.19 17.65
C GLN A 167 12.76 21.84 17.44
N GLU A 168 13.35 21.26 18.49
CA GLU A 168 13.99 19.95 18.40
C GLU A 168 12.96 18.82 18.26
N ALA A 169 11.80 18.95 18.90
CA ALA A 169 10.67 18.04 18.69
C ALA A 169 10.24 18.06 17.21
N LEU A 170 10.14 19.24 16.57
CA LEU A 170 9.83 19.35 15.14
C LEU A 170 10.86 18.65 14.24
N ARG A 171 12.16 18.85 14.49
CA ARG A 171 13.21 18.14 13.73
C ARG A 171 13.18 16.63 13.96
N THR A 172 12.85 16.22 15.18
CA THR A 172 12.69 14.81 15.53
C THR A 172 11.51 14.18 14.79
N VAL A 173 10.38 14.86 14.71
CA VAL A 173 9.22 14.42 13.93
C VAL A 173 9.59 14.24 12.45
N ALA A 174 10.31 15.19 11.85
CA ALA A 174 10.79 15.07 10.47
C ALA A 174 11.68 13.83 10.25
N ARG A 175 12.66 13.60 11.14
CA ARG A 175 13.52 12.40 11.08
C ARG A 175 12.73 11.10 11.27
N ARG A 176 11.72 11.10 12.14
CA ARG A 176 10.87 9.93 12.39
C ARG A 176 9.90 9.66 11.24
N LEU A 177 9.46 10.69 10.52
CA LEU A 177 8.68 10.54 9.30
C LEU A 177 9.49 9.81 8.22
N GLU A 178 10.76 10.17 8.03
CA GLU A 178 11.66 9.44 7.12
C GLU A 178 11.75 7.96 7.51
N ALA A 179 12.00 7.67 8.79
CA ALA A 179 12.07 6.29 9.27
C ALA A 179 10.76 5.53 9.06
N ALA A 180 9.62 6.17 9.30
CA ALA A 180 8.29 5.59 9.08
C ALA A 180 8.03 5.30 7.60
N TRP A 181 8.44 6.18 6.70
CA TRP A 181 8.34 5.94 5.25
C TRP A 181 9.19 4.75 4.81
N LEU A 182 10.44 4.64 5.27
CA LEU A 182 11.31 3.51 4.95
C LEU A 182 10.76 2.18 5.51
N ALA A 183 10.18 2.21 6.71
CA ALA A 183 9.51 1.03 7.28
C ALA A 183 8.26 0.63 6.48
N LEU A 184 7.51 1.60 5.95
CA LEU A 184 6.39 1.33 5.05
C LEU A 184 6.87 0.65 3.77
N GLU A 185 7.93 1.15 3.13
CA GLU A 185 8.49 0.51 1.92
C GLU A 185 8.97 -0.93 2.21
N ALA A 186 9.58 -1.18 3.37
CA ALA A 186 9.96 -2.53 3.77
C ALA A 186 8.74 -3.45 3.93
N GLU A 187 7.67 -2.98 4.58
CA GLU A 187 6.44 -3.78 4.76
C GLU A 187 5.73 -4.06 3.42
N VAL A 188 5.87 -3.21 2.40
CA VAL A 188 5.36 -3.50 1.04
C VAL A 188 6.01 -4.76 0.48
N GLU A 189 7.32 -4.90 0.63
CA GLU A 189 8.08 -6.07 0.19
C GLU A 189 7.76 -7.31 1.05
N GLU A 190 7.54 -7.13 2.35
CA GLU A 190 7.05 -8.21 3.21
C GLU A 190 5.64 -8.67 2.83
N GLU A 191 4.75 -7.76 2.45
CA GLU A 191 3.41 -8.09 1.97
C GLU A 191 3.50 -8.88 0.65
N HIS A 192 4.40 -8.51 -0.26
CA HIS A 192 4.64 -9.29 -1.48
C HIS A 192 5.02 -10.74 -1.14
N THR A 193 5.98 -10.92 -0.23
CA THR A 193 6.45 -12.24 0.23
C THR A 193 5.33 -13.04 0.89
N ARG A 194 4.47 -12.36 1.65
CA ARG A 194 3.33 -12.96 2.36
C ARG A 194 2.28 -13.54 1.41
N TRP A 195 2.09 -12.91 0.25
CA TRP A 195 1.11 -13.35 -0.76
C TRP A 195 1.67 -14.29 -1.82
N THR A 196 3.00 -14.44 -1.92
CA THR A 196 3.64 -15.35 -2.87
C THR A 196 3.04 -16.78 -2.84
N PRO A 197 2.83 -17.42 -1.67
CA PRO A 197 2.26 -18.77 -1.63
C PRO A 197 0.85 -18.88 -2.21
N GLU A 198 0.03 -17.83 -2.07
CA GLU A 198 -1.32 -17.82 -2.64
C GLU A 198 -1.30 -17.59 -4.15
N ILE A 199 -0.40 -16.71 -4.63
CA ILE A 199 -0.16 -16.52 -6.07
C ILE A 199 0.34 -17.83 -6.69
N ASP A 200 1.26 -18.54 -6.03
CA ASP A 200 1.78 -19.84 -6.45
C ASP A 200 0.68 -20.91 -6.50
N ALA A 201 -0.23 -20.92 -5.52
CA ALA A 201 -1.38 -21.82 -5.52
C ALA A 201 -2.31 -21.59 -6.73
N VAL A 202 -2.49 -20.32 -7.13
CA VAL A 202 -3.21 -19.97 -8.36
C VAL A 202 -2.43 -20.42 -9.59
N ALA A 203 -1.11 -20.22 -9.63
CA ALA A 203 -0.24 -20.63 -10.74
C ALA A 203 -0.16 -22.16 -10.93
N ALA A 204 -0.28 -22.91 -9.83
CA ALA A 204 -0.30 -24.37 -9.84
C ALA A 204 -1.61 -24.95 -10.40
N TRP A 205 -2.64 -24.13 -10.64
CA TRP A 205 -3.91 -24.62 -11.18
C TRP A 205 -3.71 -25.31 -12.53
N ARG A 206 -4.36 -26.47 -12.67
CA ARG A 206 -4.45 -27.22 -13.92
C ARG A 206 -5.91 -27.47 -14.24
N PRO A 207 -6.32 -27.32 -15.52
CA PRO A 207 -7.67 -27.67 -15.93
C PRO A 207 -7.88 -29.19 -15.73
N PRO A 208 -9.04 -29.61 -15.18
CA PRO A 208 -9.33 -31.02 -15.05
C PRO A 208 -9.48 -31.65 -16.45
N LEU A 209 -8.70 -32.70 -16.72
CA LEU A 209 -8.74 -33.43 -18.00
C LEU A 209 -9.87 -34.47 -18.05
N TRP A 210 -10.54 -34.76 -16.93
CA TRP A 210 -11.62 -35.74 -16.85
C TRP A 210 -12.73 -35.58 -17.92
N PRO A 211 -13.21 -34.37 -18.28
CA PRO A 211 -14.21 -34.21 -19.34
C PRO A 211 -13.74 -34.77 -20.68
N ILE A 212 -12.43 -34.66 -20.98
CA ILE A 212 -11.84 -35.24 -22.19
C ILE A 212 -11.95 -36.76 -22.10
N PHE A 213 -11.53 -37.37 -20.98
CA PHE A 213 -11.64 -38.81 -20.80
C PHE A 213 -13.09 -39.31 -20.91
N VAL A 214 -14.06 -38.58 -20.34
CA VAL A 214 -15.48 -38.94 -20.40
C VAL A 214 -16.04 -38.94 -21.82
N VAL A 215 -15.57 -38.05 -22.69
CA VAL A 215 -16.02 -37.99 -24.10
C VAL A 215 -15.22 -38.96 -24.96
N TRP A 216 -13.91 -39.03 -24.76
CA TRP A 216 -13.02 -39.81 -25.61
C TRP A 216 -13.17 -41.31 -25.38
N THR A 217 -13.40 -41.76 -24.14
CA THR A 217 -13.60 -43.18 -23.82
C THR A 217 -14.78 -43.80 -24.57
N PRO A 218 -16.03 -43.27 -24.51
CA PRO A 218 -17.16 -43.85 -25.24
C PRO A 218 -17.01 -43.70 -26.75
N LEU A 219 -16.44 -42.60 -27.24
CA LEU A 219 -16.16 -42.41 -28.66
C LEU A 219 -15.22 -43.50 -29.19
N SER A 220 -14.14 -43.79 -28.45
CA SER A 220 -13.18 -44.82 -28.83
C SER A 220 -13.78 -46.21 -28.77
N ILE A 221 -14.60 -46.50 -27.76
CA ILE A 221 -15.36 -47.77 -27.70
C ILE A 221 -16.26 -47.91 -28.94
N LEU A 222 -16.99 -46.85 -29.32
CA LEU A 222 -17.85 -46.85 -30.48
C LEU A 222 -17.07 -47.07 -31.78
N LEU A 223 -15.94 -46.37 -31.96
CA LEU A 223 -15.08 -46.50 -33.14
C LEU A 223 -14.47 -47.90 -33.25
N ILE A 224 -14.01 -48.48 -32.13
CA ILE A 224 -13.50 -49.85 -32.08
C ILE A 224 -14.60 -50.84 -32.47
N TRP A 225 -15.80 -50.69 -31.89
CA TRP A 225 -16.95 -51.54 -32.20
C TRP A 225 -17.32 -51.47 -33.69
N LEU A 226 -17.35 -50.26 -34.25
CA LEU A 226 -17.62 -50.04 -35.67
C LEU A 226 -16.56 -50.70 -36.56
N GLY A 227 -15.28 -50.53 -36.21
CA GLY A 227 -14.15 -51.14 -36.93
C GLY A 227 -14.18 -52.66 -36.89
N LEU A 228 -14.59 -53.27 -35.77
CA LEU A 228 -14.76 -54.72 -35.66
C LEU A 228 -15.88 -55.26 -36.54
N ILE A 229 -16.98 -54.51 -36.69
CA ILE A 229 -18.08 -54.86 -37.60
C ILE A 229 -17.62 -54.76 -39.06
N LEU A 230 -17.01 -53.64 -39.45
CA LEU A 230 -16.50 -53.42 -40.81
C LEU A 230 -15.40 -54.40 -41.20
N GLY A 231 -14.56 -54.83 -40.24
CA GLY A 231 -13.52 -55.83 -40.44
C GLY A 231 -14.02 -57.28 -40.48
N GLY A 232 -15.32 -57.53 -40.24
CA GLY A 232 -15.91 -58.87 -40.27
C GLY A 232 -15.65 -59.72 -39.01
N TYR A 233 -15.12 -59.13 -37.94
CA TYR A 233 -14.86 -59.84 -36.68
C TYR A 233 -16.10 -59.92 -35.77
N LEU A 234 -17.09 -59.05 -35.98
CA LEU A 234 -18.39 -59.06 -35.29
C LEU A 234 -19.55 -58.97 -36.29
N PRO A 235 -20.68 -59.67 -36.03
CA PRO A 235 -21.86 -59.56 -36.87
C PRO A 235 -22.45 -58.15 -36.78
N ALA A 236 -22.77 -57.55 -37.93
CA ALA A 236 -23.44 -56.26 -38.00
C ALA A 236 -24.86 -56.36 -37.42
N PRO A 237 -25.29 -55.41 -36.58
CA PRO A 237 -26.66 -55.40 -36.12
C PRO A 237 -27.64 -55.15 -37.29
N PRO A 238 -28.87 -55.67 -37.20
CA PRO A 238 -29.78 -55.83 -38.34
C PRO A 238 -30.16 -54.50 -39.03
N TRP A 239 -30.21 -53.40 -38.28
CA TRP A 239 -30.49 -52.06 -38.82
C TRP A 239 -29.32 -51.48 -39.62
N LEU A 240 -28.08 -51.82 -39.26
CA LEU A 240 -26.86 -51.36 -39.95
C LEU A 240 -26.57 -52.23 -41.18
N ALA A 241 -26.83 -53.54 -41.08
CA ALA A 241 -26.75 -54.48 -42.21
C ALA A 241 -27.68 -54.06 -43.36
N ALA A 242 -28.93 -53.70 -43.03
CA ALA A 242 -29.93 -53.24 -44.00
C ALA A 242 -29.51 -51.95 -44.76
N GLN A 243 -28.68 -51.08 -44.15
CA GLN A 243 -28.20 -49.85 -44.79
C GLN A 243 -26.89 -50.03 -45.58
N LEU A 244 -26.05 -51.00 -45.21
CA LEU A 244 -24.75 -51.23 -45.84
C LEU A 244 -24.78 -52.28 -46.96
N GLY A 245 -25.92 -52.91 -47.21
CA GLY A 245 -26.11 -53.84 -48.33
C GLY A 245 -25.49 -55.22 -48.13
N PHE A 246 -25.32 -55.64 -46.86
CA PHE A 246 -24.97 -57.00 -46.47
C PHE A 246 -26.23 -57.85 -46.25
#